data_AF-A0A510IUA7-F1
#
_entry.id   AF-A0A510IUA7-F1
#
_cell.length_a   1.000
_cell.length_b   1.000
_cell.length_c   1.000
_cell.angle_alpha   90.00
_cell.angle_beta   90.00
_cell.angle_gamma   90.00
#
_symmetry.space_group_name_H-M   'P 1'
#
loop_
_entity.id
_entity.type
_entity.pdbx_description
1 polymer ?
#
loop_
_entity_poly.entity_id
_entity_poly.type
_entity_poly.pdbx_seq_one_letter_code
_entity_poly.pdbx_strand_id
1 'polypeptide(L)'
;MRSIPYGDKLGHISLFGILSLIIILSTKGKSFSAGKLNIYCGALIVFMFALTEEISQAFISSRTFDTTDLVADIIGISLSAAICRVFFSRKKEANP
;
A
#
# COMPACT_ATOMS: atom_id res chain seq x y z
N MET A 1 29.90 2.98 5.80
CA MET A 1 28.60 3.51 6.27
C MET A 1 27.68 2.31 6.46
N ARG A 2 27.04 2.21 7.63
CA ARG A 2 26.34 1.01 8.09
C ARG A 2 24.98 0.95 7.40
N SER A 3 24.94 0.38 6.19
CA SER A 3 23.68 -0.01 5.55
C SER A 3 22.99 -0.97 6.51
N ILE A 4 21.91 -0.55 7.16
CA ILE A 4 21.08 -1.45 7.96
C ILE A 4 20.54 -2.45 6.94
N PRO A 5 21.00 -3.72 6.95
CA PRO A 5 20.47 -4.68 6.02
C PRO A 5 18.98 -4.82 6.34
N TYR A 6 18.11 -4.66 5.34
CA TYR A 6 16.64 -4.68 5.44
C TYR A 6 15.94 -3.47 6.08
N GLY A 7 16.66 -2.42 6.51
CA GLY A 7 16.03 -1.22 7.08
C GLY A 7 15.17 -0.45 6.07
N ASP A 8 15.64 -0.38 4.82
CA ASP A 8 14.92 0.22 3.70
C ASP A 8 13.56 -0.46 3.49
N LYS A 9 13.54 -1.80 3.51
CA LYS A 9 12.36 -2.64 3.28
C LYS A 9 11.28 -2.44 4.33
N LEU A 10 11.66 -2.34 5.61
CA LEU A 10 10.71 -2.02 6.68
C LEU A 10 10.19 -0.58 6.55
N GLY A 11 11.04 0.34 6.10
CA GLY A 11 10.66 1.69 5.73
C GLY A 11 9.58 1.67 4.63
N HIS A 12 9.79 0.94 3.55
CA HIS A 12 8.84 0.77 2.45
C HIS A 12 7.49 0.20 2.91
N ILE A 13 7.50 -0.93 3.64
CA ILE A 13 6.26 -1.53 4.19
C ILE A 13 5.49 -0.52 5.04
N SER A 14 6.17 0.17 5.95
CA SER A 14 5.52 1.10 6.88
C SER A 14 5.07 2.39 6.20
N LEU A 15 5.87 2.96 5.31
CA LEU A 15 5.58 4.20 4.59
C LEU A 15 4.39 4.01 3.64
N PHE A 16 4.46 3.03 2.73
CA PHE A 16 3.39 2.76 1.78
C PHE A 16 2.16 2.15 2.47
N GLY A 17 2.36 1.39 3.56
CA GLY A 17 1.29 0.93 4.43
C GLY A 17 0.50 2.10 5.03
N ILE A 18 1.17 3.02 5.72
CA ILE A 18 0.53 4.19 6.34
C ILE A 18 -0.11 5.09 5.28
N LEU A 19 0.60 5.35 4.17
CA LEU A 19 0.09 6.17 3.08
C LEU A 19 -1.20 5.55 2.50
N SER A 20 -1.19 4.25 2.22
CA SER A 20 -2.37 3.53 1.77
C SER A 20 -3.53 3.64 2.76
N LEU A 21 -3.25 3.49 4.06
CA LEU A 21 -4.25 3.60 5.12
C LEU A 21 -4.89 5.00 5.13
N ILE A 22 -4.08 6.06 5.09
CA ILE A 22 -4.55 7.46 5.06
C ILE A 22 -5.42 7.72 3.82
N ILE A 23 -4.99 7.27 2.64
CA ILE A 23 -5.75 7.49 1.40
C ILE A 23 -7.07 6.70 1.42
N ILE A 24 -7.06 5.45 1.90
CA ILE A 24 -8.29 4.65 2.03
C ILE A 24 -9.27 5.30 3.02
N LEU A 25 -8.78 5.80 4.15
CA LEU A 25 -9.60 6.53 5.11
C LEU A 25 -10.12 7.86 4.53
N SER A 26 -9.28 8.61 3.81
CA SER A 26 -9.64 9.88 3.17
C SER A 26 -10.69 9.68 2.08
N THR A 27 -10.62 8.57 1.36
CA THR A 27 -11.63 8.16 0.38
C THR A 27 -12.87 7.53 1.03
N LYS A 28 -12.98 7.56 2.37
CA LYS A 28 -14.09 7.00 3.18
C LYS A 28 -14.33 5.51 2.91
N GLY A 29 -13.28 4.76 2.59
CA GLY A 29 -13.40 3.34 2.26
C GLY A 29 -14.09 3.07 0.93
N LYS A 30 -14.11 4.05 0.01
CA LYS A 30 -14.57 3.84 -1.37
C LYS A 30 -13.79 2.66 -1.95
N SER A 31 -14.52 1.58 -2.13
CA SER A 31 -14.05 0.33 -2.70
C SER A 31 -15.01 -0.08 -3.80
N PHE A 32 -14.47 -0.70 -4.83
CA PHE A 32 -15.25 -1.34 -5.87
C PHE A 32 -15.18 -2.84 -5.66
N SER A 33 -16.32 -3.51 -5.82
CA SER A 33 -16.38 -4.95 -5.79
C SER A 33 -15.99 -5.50 -7.16
N ALA A 34 -14.79 -6.07 -7.24
CA ALA A 34 -14.36 -6.87 -8.38
C ALA A 34 -14.65 -8.34 -8.07
N GLY A 35 -15.92 -8.73 -8.21
CA GLY A 35 -16.39 -10.09 -7.91
C GLY A 35 -16.40 -10.39 -6.41
N LYS A 36 -15.50 -11.27 -5.94
CA LYS A 36 -15.36 -11.63 -4.51
C LYS A 36 -14.38 -10.71 -3.76
N LEU A 37 -13.62 -9.89 -4.48
CA LEU A 37 -12.61 -9.00 -3.92
C LEU A 37 -13.14 -7.57 -3.86
N ASN A 38 -13.09 -6.97 -2.67
CA ASN A 38 -13.34 -5.56 -2.50
C ASN A 38 -12.00 -4.84 -2.58
N ILE A 39 -11.80 -4.10 -3.67
CA ILE A 39 -10.55 -3.36 -3.90
C ILE A 39 -10.81 -1.90 -3.54
N TYR A 40 -10.04 -1.36 -2.61
CA TYR A 40 -10.11 0.05 -2.26
C TYR A 40 -9.48 0.91 -3.34
N CYS A 41 -10.20 1.94 -3.80
CA CYS A 41 -9.63 2.91 -4.74
C CYS A 41 -8.34 3.52 -4.19
N GLY A 42 -8.30 3.80 -2.88
CA GLY A 42 -7.12 4.34 -2.23
C GLY A 42 -5.90 3.41 -2.28
N ALA A 43 -6.11 2.10 -2.11
CA ALA A 43 -5.05 1.11 -2.22
C ALA A 43 -4.48 1.05 -3.65
N LEU A 44 -5.37 1.12 -4.65
CA LEU A 44 -4.96 1.09 -6.06
C LEU A 44 -4.13 2.33 -6.44
N ILE A 45 -4.52 3.52 -5.96
CA ILE A 45 -3.78 4.76 -6.22
C ILE A 45 -2.36 4.67 -5.65
N VAL A 46 -2.23 4.21 -4.39
CA VAL A 46 -0.93 4.08 -3.74
C VAL A 46 -0.08 3.00 -4.40
N PHE A 47 -0.69 1.89 -4.84
CA PHE A 47 0.02 0.86 -5.60
C PHE A 47 0.56 1.38 -6.93
N MET A 48 -0.24 2.12 -7.70
CA MET A 48 0.20 2.73 -8.96
C MET A 48 1.32 3.76 -8.73
N PHE A 49 1.24 4.49 -7.62
CA PHE A 49 2.29 5.43 -7.21
C PHE A 49 3.61 4.71 -6.90
N ALA A 50 3.57 3.68 -6.03
CA ALA A 50 4.74 2.86 -5.68
C ALA A 50 5.38 2.21 -6.93
N LEU A 51 4.55 1.63 -7.80
CA LEU A 51 5.01 1.05 -9.06
C LEU A 51 5.69 2.08 -9.96
N THR A 52 5.16 3.30 -10.01
CA THR A 52 5.77 4.39 -10.80
C THR A 52 7.10 4.85 -10.20
N GLU A 53 7.21 4.93 -8.88
CA GLU A 53 8.48 5.22 -8.21
C GLU A 53 9.54 4.17 -8.51
N GLU A 54 9.20 2.88 -8.38
CA GLU A 54 10.10 1.77 -8.69
C GLU A 54 10.53 1.75 -10.18
N ILE A 55 9.59 1.99 -11.09
CA ILE A 55 9.90 2.11 -12.53
C ILE A 55 10.80 3.34 -12.77
N SER A 56 10.54 4.47 -12.12
CA SER A 56 11.36 5.68 -12.25
C SER A 56 12.79 5.44 -11.76
N GLN A 57 12.96 4.64 -10.70
CA GLN A 57 14.28 4.21 -10.25
C GLN A 57 14.99 3.35 -11.29
N ALA A 58 14.26 2.49 -12.02
CA ALA A 58 14.84 1.71 -13.13
C ALA A 58 15.36 2.59 -14.30
N PHE A 59 14.83 3.81 -14.46
CA PHE A 59 15.33 4.80 -15.42
C PHE A 59 16.53 5.63 -14.89
N ILE A 60 16.84 5.55 -13.59
CA ILE A 60 17.98 6.25 -12.97
C ILE A 60 19.12 5.24 -12.85
N SER A 61 20.13 5.35 -13.73
CA SER A 61 21.27 4.41 -13.86
C SER A 61 22.12 4.16 -12.59
N SER A 62 21.82 4.83 -11.48
CA SER A 62 22.52 4.72 -10.20
C SER A 62 21.80 3.84 -9.16
N ARG A 63 20.57 3.38 -9.43
CA ARG A 63 19.84 2.42 -8.57
C ARG A 63 19.38 1.21 -9.38
N THR A 64 19.75 0.01 -8.90
CA THR A 64 19.18 -1.25 -9.37
C THR A 64 17.74 -1.35 -8.90
N PHE A 65 16.81 -1.59 -9.82
CA PHE A 65 15.44 -2.01 -9.53
C PHE A 65 15.46 -3.16 -8.52
N ASP A 66 15.04 -2.91 -7.28
CA ASP A 66 14.96 -3.93 -6.24
C ASP A 66 13.51 -4.41 -6.15
N THR A 67 13.25 -5.54 -6.79
CA THR A 67 11.93 -6.17 -6.78
C THR A 67 11.44 -6.49 -5.36
N THR A 68 12.35 -6.53 -4.38
CA THR A 68 12.02 -6.72 -2.97
C THR A 68 11.30 -5.51 -2.37
N ASP A 69 11.61 -4.28 -2.81
CA ASP A 69 10.96 -3.07 -2.30
C ASP A 69 9.52 -2.98 -2.83
N LEU A 70 9.30 -3.35 -4.08
CA LEU A 70 7.95 -3.50 -4.64
C LEU A 70 7.11 -4.54 -3.86
N VAL A 71 7.72 -5.66 -3.44
CA VAL A 71 7.04 -6.68 -2.62
C VAL A 71 6.71 -6.11 -1.22
N ALA A 72 7.62 -5.36 -0.63
CA ALA A 72 7.40 -4.65 0.63
C ALA A 72 6.21 -3.68 0.53
N ASP A 73 6.12 -2.90 -0.54
CA ASP A 73 5.02 -1.97 -0.79
C ASP A 73 3.68 -2.71 -0.95
N ILE A 74 3.66 -3.80 -1.72
CA ILE A 74 2.46 -4.63 -1.89
C ILE A 74 1.97 -5.19 -0.55
N ILE A 75 2.88 -5.64 0.31
CA ILE A 75 2.55 -6.15 1.65
C ILE A 75 1.94 -5.03 2.51
N GLY A 76 2.57 -3.85 2.53
CA GLY A 76 2.07 -2.69 3.27
C GLY A 76 0.67 -2.26 2.83
N ILE A 77 0.46 -2.14 1.51
CA ILE A 77 -0.83 -1.77 0.92
C ILE A 77 -1.90 -2.83 1.22
N SER A 78 -1.56 -4.11 1.09
CA SER A 78 -2.50 -5.22 1.35
C SER A 78 -2.91 -5.28 2.82
N LEU A 79 -1.97 -5.06 3.74
CA LEU A 79 -2.24 -5.01 5.17
C LEU A 79 -3.17 -3.84 5.51
N SER A 80 -2.92 -2.66 4.97
CA SER A 80 -3.77 -1.48 5.18
C SER A 80 -5.17 -1.65 4.60
N ALA A 81 -5.30 -2.31 3.45
CA ALA A 81 -6.59 -2.68 2.89
C ALA A 81 -7.34 -3.66 3.79
N ALA A 82 -6.66 -4.67 4.36
CA ALA A 82 -7.28 -5.62 5.29
C ALA A 82 -7.75 -4.93 6.58
N ILE A 83 -6.92 -4.05 7.17
CA ILE A 83 -7.28 -3.25 8.36
C ILE A 83 -8.51 -2.39 8.06
N CYS A 84 -8.51 -1.67 6.93
CA CYS A 84 -9.65 -0.85 6.54
C CYS A 84 -10.91 -1.71 6.32
N ARG A 85 -10.77 -2.90 5.73
CA ARG A 85 -11.89 -3.84 5.56
C ARG A 85 -12.54 -4.20 6.87
N VAL A 86 -11.74 -4.57 7.87
CA VAL A 86 -12.27 -4.86 9.22
C VAL A 86 -12.92 -3.61 9.80
N PHE A 87 -12.27 -2.44 9.73
CA PHE A 87 -12.79 -1.18 10.27
C PHE A 87 -14.13 -0.76 9.67
N PHE A 88 -14.27 -0.81 8.34
CA PHE A 88 -15.52 -0.46 7.66
C PHE A 88 -16.61 -1.53 7.83
N SER A 89 -16.26 -2.82 7.94
CA SER A 89 -17.21 -3.88 8.28
C SER A 89 -17.84 -3.65 9.65
N ARG A 90 -17.04 -3.28 10.68
CA ARG A 90 -17.57 -2.97 12.01
C ARG A 90 -18.46 -1.74 12.02
N LYS A 91 -18.16 -0.73 11.21
CA LYS A 91 -18.99 0.47 11.08
C LYS A 91 -20.37 0.17 10.45
N LYS A 92 -20.44 -0.84 9.59
CA LYS A 92 -21.70 -1.29 8.97
C LYS A 92 -22.60 -2.04 9.96
N GLU A 93 -22.01 -2.77 10.91
CA GLU A 93 -22.74 -3.44 12.00
C GLU A 93 -23.18 -2.48 13.12
N ALA A 94 -22.46 -1.38 13.34
CA ALA A 94 -22.75 -0.40 14.38
C ALA A 94 -23.82 0.65 14.03
N ASN A 95 -24.40 0.60 12.82
CA ASN A 95 -25.51 1.47 12.41
C ASN A 95 -26.74 0.61 12.03
N PRO A 96 -27.50 0.12 13.01
CA PRO A 96 -28.78 -0.56 12.78
C PRO A 96 -29.86 0.39 12.25
#